data_AF-A0A1Z9PHE1-F1
#
_entry.id   AF-A0A1Z9PHE1-F1
#
_cell.length_a   1.000
_cell.length_b   1.000
_cell.length_c   1.000
_cell.angle_alpha   90.00
_cell.angle_beta   90.00
_cell.angle_gamma   90.00
#
_symmetry.space_group_name_H-M   'P 1'
#
loop_
_entity.id
_entity.type
_entity.pdbx_description
1 polymer ?
#
loop_
_entity_poly.entity_id
_entity_poly.type
_entity_poly.pdbx_seq_one_letter_code
_entity_poly.pdbx_strand_id
1 'polypeptide(L)'
;MTKFKGYVLQHGTSPVNGSPFVVIMTMGSSNTKTGDMCQLWILHENINPVDAVNLGMDDTVCGDCPHRKQSDGSRSCYVNVGQAPNAVWKSYKRGIYGKLSDLNPSDIQGRKIRYGAYGDPAMISPSLITLLNEHAAGHTGYTHQWRQPWAQWCKGVFQASCDSFADYLDASAHGWKTFAVVAKGEQSFSGKLCPATAANSKAQCITCSLCDGAKTDIFVEAHGSGAKYVTN
;
A
#
# COMPACT_ATOMS: atom_id res chain seq x y z
N MET A 1 18.47 -15.94 -10.84
CA MET A 1 18.22 -15.64 -9.42
C MET A 1 18.68 -14.22 -9.16
N THR A 2 17.87 -13.39 -8.49
CA THR A 2 18.23 -11.98 -8.24
C THR A 2 19.40 -11.89 -7.26
N LYS A 3 20.38 -11.04 -7.55
CA LYS A 3 21.57 -10.84 -6.71
C LYS A 3 21.21 -10.28 -5.33
N PHE A 4 20.16 -9.47 -5.26
CA PHE A 4 19.67 -8.84 -4.03
C PHE A 4 18.30 -9.39 -3.64
N LYS A 5 18.01 -9.39 -2.33
CA LYS A 5 16.68 -9.72 -1.79
C LYS A 5 15.68 -8.57 -1.93
N GLY A 6 16.15 -7.38 -2.32
CA GLY A 6 15.35 -6.19 -2.55
C GLY A 6 16.20 -5.03 -3.05
N TYR A 7 15.53 -3.96 -3.45
CA TYR A 7 16.12 -2.81 -4.11
C TYR A 7 15.55 -1.51 -3.54
N VAL A 8 16.41 -0.52 -3.34
CA VAL A 8 16.02 0.88 -3.12
C VAL A 8 15.71 1.48 -4.48
N LEU A 9 14.45 1.85 -4.69
CA LEU A 9 13.95 2.30 -5.99
C LEU A 9 13.91 3.82 -6.12
N GLN A 10 13.64 4.52 -5.02
CA GLN A 10 13.50 5.97 -5.01
C GLN A 10 13.87 6.52 -3.64
N HIS A 11 14.62 7.61 -3.63
CA HIS A 11 14.65 8.58 -2.55
C HIS A 11 13.79 9.76 -2.99
N GLY A 12 12.90 10.25 -2.13
CA GLY A 12 11.93 11.27 -2.51
C GLY A 12 11.65 12.25 -1.38
N THR A 13 10.99 13.35 -1.74
CA THR A 13 10.53 14.38 -0.83
C THR A 13 9.01 14.33 -0.76
N SER A 14 8.45 14.17 0.43
CA SER A 14 7.01 14.00 0.61
C SER A 14 6.27 15.25 0.13
N PRO A 15 5.25 15.12 -0.73
CA PRO A 15 4.40 16.25 -1.13
C PRO A 15 3.53 16.77 0.01
N VAL A 16 3.44 16.03 1.12
CA VAL A 16 2.62 16.38 2.29
C VAL A 16 3.33 17.39 3.19
N ASN A 17 4.62 17.17 3.46
CA ASN A 17 5.34 17.94 4.49
C ASN A 17 6.81 18.24 4.14
N GLY A 18 7.29 17.87 2.95
CA GLY A 18 8.67 18.09 2.53
C GLY A 18 9.72 17.17 3.18
N SER A 19 9.31 16.22 4.03
CA SER A 19 10.24 15.29 4.68
C SER A 19 10.70 14.18 3.72
N PRO A 20 11.93 13.66 3.90
CA PRO A 20 12.47 12.64 3.01
C PRO A 20 11.86 11.26 3.28
N PHE A 21 11.50 10.55 2.20
CA PHE A 21 11.06 9.16 2.21
C PHE A 21 11.89 8.30 1.26
N VAL A 22 11.86 7.00 1.51
CA VAL A 22 12.50 5.98 0.67
C VAL A 22 11.48 4.94 0.22
N VAL A 23 11.59 4.53 -1.04
CA VAL A 23 10.83 3.44 -1.64
C VAL A 23 11.71 2.23 -1.80
N ILE A 24 11.30 1.11 -1.20
CA ILE A 24 12.04 -0.15 -1.23
C ILE A 24 11.13 -1.24 -1.76
N MET A 25 11.62 -2.05 -2.68
CA MET A 25 10.94 -3.26 -3.14
C MET A 25 11.68 -4.50 -2.64
N THR A 26 10.98 -5.40 -1.95
CA THR A 26 11.49 -6.73 -1.60
C THR A 26 10.97 -7.77 -2.59
N MET A 27 11.86 -8.64 -3.06
CA MET A 27 11.59 -9.54 -4.20
C MET A 27 10.82 -10.81 -3.85
N GLY A 28 10.62 -11.11 -2.57
CA GLY A 28 9.89 -12.28 -2.11
C GLY A 28 9.04 -11.99 -0.89
N SER A 29 7.99 -12.79 -0.71
CA SER A 29 7.08 -12.70 0.43
C SER A 29 6.57 -14.07 0.86
N SER A 30 6.52 -14.30 2.16
CA SER A 30 5.82 -15.44 2.77
C SER A 30 4.39 -15.12 3.19
N ASN A 31 3.85 -13.97 2.77
CA ASN A 31 2.49 -13.55 3.13
C ASN A 31 1.45 -14.44 2.42
N THR A 32 0.77 -15.28 3.20
CA THR A 32 -0.24 -16.22 2.70
C THR A 32 -1.36 -15.55 1.91
N LYS A 33 -1.82 -14.34 2.31
CA LYS A 33 -2.89 -13.62 1.62
C LYS A 33 -2.47 -13.15 0.23
N THR A 34 -1.25 -12.65 0.09
CA THR A 34 -0.81 -12.06 -1.18
C THR A 34 -0.17 -13.10 -2.10
N GLY A 35 0.40 -14.16 -1.54
CA GLY A 35 1.34 -15.03 -2.24
C GLY A 35 2.70 -14.33 -2.42
N ASP A 36 3.59 -14.94 -3.20
CA ASP A 36 4.95 -14.48 -3.45
C ASP A 36 5.03 -13.30 -4.45
N MET A 37 4.27 -12.24 -4.17
CA MET A 37 4.34 -10.97 -4.87
C MET A 37 5.54 -10.16 -4.37
N CYS A 38 6.17 -9.39 -5.27
CA CYS A 38 7.09 -8.34 -4.87
C CYS A 38 6.32 -7.34 -3.97
N GLN A 39 6.91 -6.95 -2.85
CA GLN A 39 6.27 -6.02 -1.91
C GLN A 39 7.00 -4.70 -1.96
N LEU A 40 6.26 -3.61 -2.13
CA LEU A 40 6.81 -2.28 -2.14
C LEU A 40 6.42 -1.53 -0.86
N TRP A 41 7.44 -0.93 -0.23
CA TRP A 41 7.39 -0.27 1.06
C TRP A 41 7.78 1.20 0.88
N ILE A 42 6.95 2.11 1.38
CA ILE A 42 7.23 3.54 1.44
C ILE A 42 7.48 3.88 2.90
N LEU A 43 8.71 4.29 3.22
CA LEU A 43 9.17 4.48 4.60
C LEU A 43 9.80 5.85 4.77
N HIS A 44 9.69 6.43 5.95
CA HIS A 44 10.45 7.62 6.28
C HIS A 44 11.95 7.27 6.18
N GLU A 45 12.73 8.12 5.52
CA GLU A 45 14.13 7.79 5.20
C GLU A 45 15.01 7.71 6.46
N ASN A 46 14.82 8.67 7.37
CA ASN A 46 15.66 8.84 8.55
C ASN A 46 15.05 8.38 9.88
N ILE A 47 13.74 8.14 9.93
CA ILE A 47 13.03 7.82 11.17
C ILE A 47 12.51 6.38 11.10
N ASN A 48 12.75 5.60 12.15
CA ASN A 48 12.21 4.25 12.25
C ASN A 48 10.68 4.30 12.15
N PRO A 49 10.03 3.38 11.42
CA PRO A 49 8.59 3.48 11.20
C PRO A 49 7.77 3.33 12.51
N VAL A 50 8.30 2.65 13.55
CA VAL A 50 7.66 2.62 14.88
C VAL A 50 7.71 4.01 15.54
N ASP A 51 8.86 4.67 15.50
CA ASP A 51 9.03 6.02 16.05
C ASP A 51 8.22 7.04 15.25
N ALA A 52 8.19 6.91 13.91
CA ALA A 52 7.41 7.77 13.05
C ALA A 52 5.91 7.72 13.40
N VAL A 53 5.36 6.53 13.64
CA VAL A 53 3.97 6.39 14.11
C VAL A 53 3.77 7.00 15.50
N ASN A 54 4.71 6.80 16.42
CA ASN A 54 4.59 7.32 17.78
C ASN A 54 4.67 8.84 17.84
N LEU A 55 5.48 9.45 16.97
CA LEU A 55 5.69 10.89 16.86
C LEU A 55 4.72 11.57 15.88
N GLY A 56 3.87 10.81 15.19
CA GLY A 56 2.96 11.34 14.16
C GLY A 56 3.66 11.78 12.86
N MET A 57 4.93 11.40 12.68
CA MET A 57 5.74 11.68 11.48
C MET A 57 5.55 10.65 10.36
N ASP A 58 4.63 9.69 10.55
CA ASP A 58 4.18 8.78 9.50
C ASP A 58 3.29 9.47 8.45
N ASP A 59 2.88 10.74 8.67
CA ASP A 59 2.28 11.63 7.65
C ASP A 59 3.15 11.74 6.40
N THR A 60 4.48 11.72 6.57
CA THR A 60 5.47 11.77 5.49
C THR A 60 5.20 10.72 4.41
N VAL A 61 4.72 9.54 4.80
CA VAL A 61 4.48 8.41 3.88
C VAL A 61 3.04 7.97 3.78
N CYS A 62 2.19 8.34 4.73
CA CYS A 62 0.77 7.98 4.78
C CYS A 62 -0.16 9.18 4.55
N GLY A 63 0.35 10.41 4.50
CA GLY A 63 -0.42 11.63 4.32
C GLY A 63 -1.55 11.79 5.33
N ASP A 64 -2.73 12.12 4.81
CA ASP A 64 -3.98 12.29 5.55
C ASP A 64 -4.72 10.96 5.85
N CYS A 65 -4.07 9.81 5.69
CA CYS A 65 -4.67 8.50 5.96
C CYS A 65 -5.34 8.45 7.35
N PRO A 66 -6.66 8.17 7.43
CA PRO A 66 -7.41 8.20 8.69
C PRO A 66 -7.03 7.05 9.63
N HIS A 67 -6.31 6.05 9.12
CA HIS A 67 -5.87 4.90 9.91
C HIS A 67 -4.60 5.12 10.71
N ARG A 68 -3.96 6.29 10.57
CA ARG A 68 -2.80 6.68 11.37
C ARG A 68 -3.14 6.76 12.86
N LYS A 69 -2.11 6.86 13.70
CA LYS A 69 -2.32 7.03 15.14
C LYS A 69 -2.96 8.39 15.39
N GLN A 70 -4.10 8.38 16.05
CA GLN A 70 -4.88 9.56 16.42
C GLN A 70 -4.37 10.16 17.73
N SER A 71 -4.80 11.39 18.03
CA SER A 71 -4.42 12.12 19.25
C SER A 71 -4.85 11.42 20.54
N ASP A 72 -5.97 10.68 20.52
CA ASP A 72 -6.45 9.83 21.61
C ASP A 72 -5.68 8.51 21.76
N GLY A 73 -4.67 8.28 20.91
CA GLY A 73 -3.85 7.07 20.87
C GLY A 73 -4.47 5.91 20.11
N SER A 74 -5.69 6.04 19.60
CA SER A 74 -6.32 5.03 18.75
C SER A 74 -5.60 4.91 17.41
N ARG A 75 -5.67 3.74 16.79
CA ARG A 75 -5.06 3.47 15.48
C ARG A 75 -5.78 2.31 14.81
N SER A 76 -6.54 2.59 13.76
CA SER A 76 -7.26 1.57 12.99
C SER A 76 -6.40 0.85 11.95
N CYS A 77 -5.19 1.36 11.63
CA CYS A 77 -4.30 0.68 10.69
C CYS A 77 -3.91 -0.71 11.23
N TYR A 78 -4.28 -1.74 10.47
CA TYR A 78 -4.03 -3.14 10.81
C TYR A 78 -2.57 -3.57 10.65
N VAL A 79 -1.73 -2.76 9.99
CA VAL A 79 -0.31 -3.10 9.79
C VAL A 79 0.43 -3.00 11.11
N ASN A 80 1.07 -4.10 11.50
CA ASN A 80 2.00 -4.14 12.61
C ASN A 80 3.36 -3.56 12.19
N VAL A 81 3.56 -2.28 12.49
CA VAL A 81 4.73 -1.52 12.06
C VAL A 81 6.03 -2.00 12.71
N GLY A 82 5.95 -2.61 13.90
CA GLY A 82 7.09 -3.20 14.59
C GLY A 82 7.67 -4.46 13.93
N GLN A 83 6.95 -5.05 12.96
CA GLN A 83 7.31 -6.28 12.26
C GLN A 83 7.95 -5.99 10.89
N ALA A 84 7.27 -6.33 9.79
CA ALA A 84 7.83 -6.25 8.46
C ALA A 84 8.32 -4.84 8.06
N PRO A 85 7.58 -3.73 8.32
CA PRO A 85 8.08 -2.39 8.01
C PRO A 85 9.38 -2.05 8.74
N ASN A 86 9.46 -2.32 10.05
CA ASN A 86 10.67 -2.12 10.85
C ASN A 86 11.85 -2.98 10.36
N ALA A 87 11.60 -4.26 10.02
CA ALA A 87 12.62 -5.15 9.49
C ALA A 87 13.17 -4.67 8.13
N VAL A 88 12.29 -4.17 7.26
CA VAL A 88 12.67 -3.59 5.96
C VAL A 88 13.49 -2.32 6.17
N TRP A 89 13.04 -1.41 7.03
CA TRP A 89 13.75 -0.17 7.36
C TRP A 89 15.16 -0.44 7.92
N LYS A 90 15.27 -1.33 8.92
CA LYS A 90 16.57 -1.73 9.50
C LYS A 90 17.51 -2.31 8.45
N SER A 91 16.98 -3.08 7.51
CA SER A 91 17.75 -3.65 6.40
C SER A 91 18.23 -2.58 5.42
N TYR A 92 17.38 -1.60 5.11
CA TYR A 92 17.76 -0.43 4.34
C TYR A 92 18.90 0.35 5.01
N LYS A 93 18.80 0.62 6.32
CA LYS A 93 19.88 1.30 7.07
C LYS A 93 21.19 0.51 7.14
N ARG A 94 21.15 -0.82 7.00
CA ARG A 94 22.35 -1.66 6.83
C ARG A 94 22.95 -1.62 5.42
N GLY A 95 22.27 -1.02 4.44
CA GLY A 95 22.75 -0.91 3.06
C GLY A 95 22.74 -2.22 2.28
N ILE A 96 21.89 -3.19 2.64
CA ILE A 96 21.92 -4.53 2.03
C ILE A 96 21.08 -4.67 0.74
N TYR A 97 20.27 -3.66 0.42
CA TYR A 97 19.47 -3.65 -0.79
C TYR A 97 20.28 -3.12 -1.97
N GLY A 98 20.02 -3.68 -3.16
CA GLY A 98 20.56 -3.11 -4.41
C GLY A 98 19.95 -1.73 -4.68
N LYS A 99 20.50 -1.00 -5.64
CA LYS A 99 19.94 0.25 -6.15
C LYS A 99 19.00 -0.03 -7.32
N LEU A 100 18.21 0.97 -7.74
CA LEU A 100 17.40 0.87 -8.95
C LEU A 100 18.23 0.42 -10.17
N SER A 101 19.47 0.90 -10.31
CA SER A 101 20.38 0.51 -11.40
C SER A 101 20.81 -0.96 -11.37
N ASP A 102 20.65 -1.65 -10.23
CA ASP A 102 20.94 -3.09 -10.10
C ASP A 102 19.72 -3.96 -10.42
N LEU A 103 18.53 -3.37 -10.58
CA LEU A 103 17.30 -4.07 -10.90
C LEU A 103 17.18 -4.20 -12.42
N ASN A 104 17.22 -5.42 -12.93
CA ASN A 104 16.98 -5.68 -14.34
C ASN A 104 15.47 -5.85 -14.57
N PRO A 105 14.90 -5.38 -15.69
CA PRO A 105 13.50 -5.64 -16.03
C PRO A 105 13.09 -7.11 -15.96
N SER A 106 14.00 -8.01 -16.34
CA SER A 106 13.80 -9.47 -16.24
C SER A 106 13.60 -9.98 -14.81
N ASP A 107 14.05 -9.25 -13.79
CA ASP A 107 13.90 -9.65 -12.38
C ASP A 107 12.44 -9.53 -11.89
N ILE A 108 11.64 -8.68 -12.56
CA ILE A 108 10.20 -8.48 -12.28
C ILE A 108 9.30 -9.02 -13.40
N GLN A 109 9.87 -9.47 -14.52
CA GLN A 109 9.11 -10.09 -15.59
C GLN A 109 8.34 -11.32 -15.09
N GLY A 110 7.04 -11.39 -15.35
CA GLY A 110 6.17 -12.46 -14.86
C GLY A 110 5.81 -12.36 -13.36
N ARG A 111 6.41 -11.43 -12.61
CA ARG A 111 6.09 -11.18 -11.20
C ARG A 111 4.97 -10.16 -11.08
N LYS A 112 4.24 -10.21 -9.97
CA LYS A 112 3.26 -9.18 -9.61
C LYS A 112 3.75 -8.34 -8.45
N ILE A 113 3.37 -7.07 -8.43
CA ILE A 113 3.81 -6.10 -7.43
C ILE A 113 2.64 -5.71 -6.53
N ARG A 114 2.84 -5.79 -5.22
CA ARG A 114 1.94 -5.19 -4.23
C ARG A 114 2.52 -3.84 -3.81
N TYR A 115 1.88 -2.78 -4.29
CA TYR A 115 2.14 -1.41 -3.85
C TYR A 115 1.47 -1.16 -2.50
N GLY A 116 2.13 -0.39 -1.64
CA GLY A 116 1.61 -0.07 -0.31
C GLY A 116 1.58 -1.27 0.64
N ALA A 117 2.64 -2.08 0.67
CA ALA A 117 2.80 -3.06 1.75
C ALA A 117 2.86 -2.36 3.13
N TYR A 118 3.44 -1.16 3.14
CA TYR A 118 3.25 -0.09 4.12
C TYR A 118 3.53 1.26 3.45
N GLY A 119 2.86 2.32 3.92
CA GLY A 119 2.87 3.64 3.29
C GLY A 119 1.93 3.72 2.07
N ASP A 120 1.64 4.94 1.64
CA ASP A 120 0.72 5.21 0.54
C ASP A 120 1.46 5.25 -0.81
N PRO A 121 1.03 4.46 -1.81
CA PRO A 121 1.73 4.39 -3.09
C PRO A 121 1.61 5.66 -3.95
N ALA A 122 0.70 6.59 -3.63
CA ALA A 122 0.65 7.89 -4.30
C ALA A 122 1.89 8.75 -4.04
N MET A 123 2.69 8.43 -3.03
CA MET A 123 3.97 9.09 -2.75
C MET A 123 5.05 8.75 -3.81
N ILE A 124 4.89 7.65 -4.55
CA ILE A 124 5.90 7.16 -5.49
C ILE A 124 5.83 7.98 -6.78
N SER A 125 6.97 8.22 -7.43
CA SER A 125 6.97 8.93 -8.72
C SER A 125 6.11 8.18 -9.76
N PRO A 126 5.23 8.89 -10.51
CA PRO A 126 4.45 8.28 -11.60
C PRO A 126 5.33 7.57 -12.64
N SER A 127 6.51 8.10 -12.93
CA SER A 127 7.44 7.50 -13.90
C SER A 127 8.00 6.16 -13.42
N LEU A 128 8.27 6.02 -12.12
CA LEU A 128 8.74 4.76 -11.55
C LEU A 128 7.62 3.71 -11.54
N ILE A 129 6.39 4.10 -11.22
CA ILE A 129 5.24 3.19 -11.29
C ILE A 129 5.01 2.71 -12.73
N THR A 130 5.07 3.62 -13.71
CA THR A 130 4.91 3.28 -15.12
C THR A 130 5.96 2.26 -15.54
N LEU A 131 7.24 2.52 -15.26
CA LEU A 131 8.34 1.61 -15.56
C LEU A 131 8.15 0.21 -14.94
N LEU A 132 7.78 0.15 -13.66
CA LEU A 132 7.58 -1.13 -12.98
C LEU A 132 6.38 -1.91 -13.55
N ASN A 133 5.28 -1.21 -13.84
CA ASN A 133 4.06 -1.83 -14.35
C ASN A 133 4.20 -2.29 -15.81
N GLU A 134 5.03 -1.65 -16.62
CA GLU A 134 5.34 -2.09 -17.99
C GLU A 134 6.07 -3.44 -18.04
N HIS A 135 6.83 -3.78 -16.99
CA HIS A 135 7.62 -5.02 -16.93
C HIS A 135 7.01 -6.10 -16.02
N ALA A 136 6.21 -5.73 -15.03
CA ALA A 136 5.50 -6.67 -14.18
C ALA A 136 4.31 -7.32 -14.89
N ALA A 137 3.93 -8.53 -14.47
CA ALA A 137 2.72 -9.20 -14.94
C ALA A 137 1.41 -8.60 -14.40
N GLY A 138 1.51 -7.59 -13.54
CA GLY A 138 0.38 -6.89 -12.94
C GLY A 138 0.68 -6.43 -11.52
N HIS A 139 -0.26 -5.71 -10.94
CA HIS A 139 -0.08 -5.12 -9.62
C HIS A 139 -1.37 -5.06 -8.81
N THR A 140 -1.19 -4.74 -7.53
CA THR A 140 -2.29 -4.32 -6.66
C THR A 140 -1.90 -3.07 -5.88
N GLY A 141 -2.82 -2.14 -5.68
CA GLY A 141 -2.60 -0.98 -4.83
C GLY A 141 -3.83 -0.09 -4.66
N TYR A 142 -3.89 0.63 -3.55
CA TYR A 142 -4.92 1.62 -3.23
C TYR A 142 -4.27 2.78 -2.47
N THR A 143 -4.88 3.96 -2.54
CA THR A 143 -4.38 5.19 -1.95
C THR A 143 -5.48 5.92 -1.20
N HIS A 144 -5.17 6.48 -0.03
CA HIS A 144 -6.05 7.44 0.67
C HIS A 144 -5.87 8.86 0.15
N GLN A 145 -4.82 9.12 -0.63
CA GLN A 145 -4.49 10.46 -1.13
C GLN A 145 -5.32 10.84 -2.36
N TRP A 146 -6.32 10.04 -2.75
CA TRP A 146 -7.06 10.19 -4.01
C TRP A 146 -7.82 11.52 -4.16
N ARG A 147 -8.00 12.29 -3.08
CA ARG A 147 -8.54 13.66 -3.13
C ARG A 147 -7.48 14.73 -3.40
N GLN A 148 -6.22 14.40 -3.19
CA GLN A 148 -5.12 15.34 -3.32
C GLN A 148 -4.84 15.63 -4.80
N PRO A 149 -4.65 16.90 -5.21
CA PRO A 149 -4.35 17.24 -6.60
C PRO A 149 -3.09 16.54 -7.14
N TRP A 150 -2.06 16.40 -6.30
CA TRP A 150 -0.79 15.75 -6.67
C TRP A 150 -0.89 14.23 -6.81
N ALA A 151 -1.99 13.61 -6.37
CA ALA A 151 -2.19 12.16 -6.43
C ALA A 151 -3.16 11.73 -7.54
N GLN A 152 -3.74 12.67 -8.32
CA GLN A 152 -4.76 12.34 -9.33
C GLN A 152 -4.27 11.40 -10.43
N TRP A 153 -2.95 11.35 -10.67
CA TRP A 153 -2.34 10.40 -11.61
C TRP A 153 -2.56 8.93 -11.22
N CYS A 154 -2.91 8.64 -9.96
CA CYS A 154 -3.19 7.28 -9.50
C CYS A 154 -4.51 6.71 -10.04
N LYS A 155 -5.41 7.55 -10.59
CA LYS A 155 -6.71 7.09 -11.10
C LYS A 155 -6.52 6.11 -12.26
N GLY A 156 -7.13 4.93 -12.16
CA GLY A 156 -6.94 3.84 -13.12
C GLY A 156 -5.68 2.99 -12.87
N VAL A 157 -4.84 3.36 -11.88
CA VAL A 157 -3.64 2.62 -11.48
C VAL A 157 -3.78 2.06 -10.07
N PHE A 158 -4.38 2.83 -9.16
CA PHE A 158 -4.72 2.41 -7.81
C PHE A 158 -6.20 2.67 -7.54
N GLN A 159 -6.78 1.91 -6.60
CA GLN A 159 -8.11 2.24 -6.13
C GLN A 159 -8.08 3.42 -5.16
N ALA A 160 -9.13 4.22 -5.14
CA ALA A 160 -9.42 5.13 -4.04
C ALA A 160 -9.77 4.29 -2.79
N SER A 161 -9.03 4.49 -1.71
CA SER A 161 -9.37 3.88 -0.42
C SER A 161 -10.53 4.65 0.20
N CYS A 162 -11.62 3.95 0.51
CA CYS A 162 -12.86 4.54 1.01
C CYS A 162 -13.19 3.99 2.40
N ASP A 163 -13.41 4.90 3.34
CA ASP A 163 -13.69 4.58 4.74
C ASP A 163 -15.13 4.90 5.12
N SER A 164 -16.00 5.22 4.15
CA SER A 164 -17.42 5.48 4.35
C SER A 164 -18.20 5.34 3.05
N PHE A 165 -19.53 5.26 3.15
CA PHE A 165 -20.40 5.32 1.96
C PHE A 165 -20.27 6.66 1.22
N ALA A 166 -20.05 7.76 1.94
CA ALA A 166 -19.82 9.07 1.34
C ALA A 166 -18.51 9.08 0.51
N ASP A 167 -17.43 8.48 1.02
CA ASP A 167 -16.18 8.32 0.26
C ASP A 167 -16.40 7.50 -1.01
N TYR A 168 -17.17 6.40 -0.91
CA TYR A 168 -17.48 5.56 -2.06
C TYR A 168 -18.24 6.32 -3.15
N LEU A 169 -19.28 7.08 -2.77
CA LEU A 169 -20.05 7.89 -3.71
C LEU A 169 -19.18 8.98 -4.37
N ASP A 170 -18.37 9.67 -3.58
CA ASP A 170 -17.48 10.74 -4.04
C ASP A 170 -16.40 10.20 -4.99
N ALA A 171 -15.69 9.14 -4.60
CA ALA A 171 -14.68 8.50 -5.44
C ALA A 171 -15.28 7.99 -6.76
N SER A 172 -16.44 7.34 -6.70
CA SER A 172 -17.14 6.82 -7.88
C SER A 172 -17.61 7.94 -8.81
N ALA A 173 -18.16 9.02 -8.26
CA ALA A 173 -18.57 10.20 -9.03
C ALA A 173 -17.40 10.84 -9.76
N HIS A 174 -16.19 10.73 -9.21
CA HIS A 174 -14.95 11.20 -9.83
C HIS A 174 -14.23 10.14 -10.68
N GLY A 175 -14.88 9.01 -10.97
CA GLY A 175 -14.38 7.99 -11.90
C GLY A 175 -13.30 7.07 -11.34
N TRP A 176 -13.16 6.97 -10.00
CA TRP A 176 -12.26 6.01 -9.38
C TRP A 176 -12.93 4.64 -9.25
N LYS A 177 -12.11 3.59 -9.35
CA LYS A 177 -12.41 2.32 -8.68
C LYS A 177 -12.00 2.39 -7.23
N THR A 178 -12.74 1.69 -6.38
CA THR A 178 -12.66 1.84 -4.93
C THR A 178 -12.20 0.56 -4.23
N PHE A 179 -11.47 0.76 -3.15
CA PHE A 179 -11.17 -0.26 -2.14
C PHE A 179 -11.78 0.22 -0.83
N ALA A 180 -12.81 -0.45 -0.35
CA ALA A 180 -13.50 -0.06 0.89
C ALA A 180 -13.10 -0.95 2.07
N VAL A 181 -12.99 -0.36 3.25
CA VAL A 181 -12.92 -1.08 4.52
C VAL A 181 -14.26 -0.91 5.22
N VAL A 182 -14.93 -2.01 5.53
CA VAL A 182 -16.25 -2.02 6.20
C VAL A 182 -16.06 -2.54 7.62
N ALA A 183 -16.73 -1.93 8.60
CA ALA A 183 -16.73 -2.45 9.97
C ALA A 183 -17.20 -3.91 10.02
N LYS A 184 -16.65 -4.67 10.98
CA LYS A 184 -16.87 -6.13 11.04
C LYS A 184 -18.33 -6.43 11.40
N GLY A 185 -19.01 -7.20 10.53
CA GLY A 185 -20.41 -7.59 10.72
C GLY A 185 -21.42 -6.57 10.19
N GLU A 186 -20.95 -5.43 9.67
CA GLU A 186 -21.81 -4.42 9.05
C GLU A 186 -22.10 -4.72 7.58
N GLN A 187 -23.18 -4.13 7.07
CA GLN A 187 -23.55 -4.26 5.66
C GLN A 187 -22.54 -3.53 4.77
N SER A 188 -22.07 -4.21 3.71
CA SER A 188 -21.20 -3.57 2.73
C SER A 188 -21.91 -2.43 1.98
N PHE A 189 -21.18 -1.34 1.80
CA PHE A 189 -21.60 -0.17 1.04
C PHE A 189 -20.88 -0.03 -0.31
N SER A 190 -19.96 -0.94 -0.65
CA SER A 190 -19.16 -0.87 -1.89
C SER A 190 -18.79 -2.24 -2.43
N GLY A 191 -18.78 -2.38 -3.76
CA GLY A 191 -18.01 -3.39 -4.47
C GLY A 191 -18.27 -4.85 -4.10
N LYS A 192 -17.33 -5.72 -4.49
CA LYS A 192 -17.36 -7.15 -4.19
C LYS A 192 -16.44 -7.47 -3.01
N LEU A 193 -16.81 -8.45 -2.20
CA LEU A 193 -15.95 -8.91 -1.12
C LEU A 193 -14.62 -9.41 -1.70
N CYS A 194 -13.50 -8.99 -1.11
CA CYS A 194 -12.19 -9.49 -1.48
C CYS A 194 -12.14 -11.02 -1.35
N PRO A 195 -11.86 -11.76 -2.45
CA PRO A 195 -11.83 -13.22 -2.37
C PRO A 195 -10.82 -13.76 -1.36
N ALA A 196 -9.72 -13.04 -1.11
CA ALA A 196 -8.67 -13.46 -0.19
C ALA A 196 -9.04 -13.27 1.31
N THR A 197 -10.15 -12.59 1.61
CA THR A 197 -10.66 -12.43 2.99
C THR A 197 -11.98 -13.15 3.22
N ALA A 198 -12.58 -13.74 2.18
CA ALA A 198 -13.78 -14.55 2.31
C ALA A 198 -13.52 -15.78 3.20
N ALA A 199 -14.52 -16.18 3.98
CA ALA A 199 -14.43 -17.33 4.88
C ALA A 199 -14.02 -18.60 4.11
N ASN A 200 -13.06 -19.36 4.66
CA ASN A 200 -12.51 -20.59 4.08
C ASN A 200 -11.88 -20.45 2.68
N SER A 201 -11.63 -19.23 2.21
CA SER A 201 -11.01 -19.00 0.92
C SER A 201 -9.51 -19.30 0.93
N LYS A 202 -9.03 -19.87 -0.17
CA LYS A 202 -7.60 -20.03 -0.48
C LYS A 202 -7.13 -19.06 -1.58
N ALA A 203 -7.97 -18.09 -1.95
CA ALA A 203 -7.62 -17.12 -2.97
C ALA A 203 -6.45 -16.24 -2.50
N GLN A 204 -5.52 -15.96 -3.42
CA GLN A 204 -4.37 -15.11 -3.16
C GLN A 204 -4.37 -13.92 -4.11
N CYS A 205 -3.82 -12.79 -3.67
CA CYS A 205 -3.75 -11.59 -4.53
C CYS A 205 -2.95 -11.83 -5.83
N ILE A 206 -1.93 -12.69 -5.78
CA ILE A 206 -1.12 -13.07 -6.95
C ILE A 206 -1.94 -13.73 -8.05
N THR A 207 -3.03 -14.43 -7.74
CA THR A 207 -3.94 -15.01 -8.75
C THR A 207 -5.12 -14.08 -9.04
N CYS A 208 -5.70 -13.47 -8.00
CA CYS A 208 -6.88 -12.63 -8.09
C CYS A 208 -6.64 -11.30 -8.83
N SER A 209 -5.71 -10.48 -8.33
CA SER A 209 -5.30 -9.19 -8.91
C SER A 209 -6.43 -8.19 -9.25
N LEU A 210 -7.58 -8.29 -8.56
CA LEU A 210 -8.70 -7.37 -8.75
C LEU A 210 -8.41 -5.95 -8.23
N CYS A 211 -7.42 -5.82 -7.34
CA CYS A 211 -7.04 -4.54 -6.78
C CYS A 211 -6.12 -3.71 -7.70
N ASP A 212 -6.41 -3.65 -9.00
CA ASP A 212 -5.55 -3.08 -10.04
C ASP A 212 -5.82 -1.60 -10.37
N GLY A 213 -6.80 -0.98 -9.69
CA GLY A 213 -7.16 0.42 -9.90
C GLY A 213 -8.12 0.69 -11.05
N ALA A 214 -8.45 -0.30 -11.88
CA ALA A 214 -9.17 -0.09 -13.13
C ALA A 214 -10.46 -0.89 -13.27
N LYS A 215 -10.48 -2.15 -12.82
CA LYS A 215 -11.54 -3.09 -13.25
C LYS A 215 -12.78 -3.11 -12.37
N THR A 216 -12.61 -3.13 -11.06
CA THR A 216 -13.73 -3.39 -10.14
C THR A 216 -13.53 -2.70 -8.80
N ASP A 217 -14.67 -2.44 -8.17
CA ASP A 217 -14.74 -2.01 -6.77
C ASP A 217 -14.64 -3.25 -5.87
N ILE A 218 -13.83 -3.15 -4.81
CA ILE A 218 -13.57 -4.23 -3.84
C ILE A 218 -13.80 -3.70 -2.44
N PHE A 219 -14.30 -4.54 -1.55
CA PHE A 219 -14.28 -4.25 -0.12
C PHE A 219 -13.66 -5.38 0.69
N VAL A 220 -13.23 -5.04 1.90
CA VAL A 220 -12.86 -5.99 2.96
C VAL A 220 -13.59 -5.63 4.22
N GLU A 221 -13.88 -6.62 5.05
CA GLU A 221 -14.22 -6.37 6.45
C GLU A 221 -12.95 -6.00 7.24
N ALA A 222 -13.11 -5.11 8.21
CA ALA A 222 -12.07 -4.68 9.11
C ALA A 222 -11.50 -5.90 9.87
N HIS A 223 -10.17 -6.01 9.89
CA HIS A 223 -9.45 -7.13 10.48
C HIS A 223 -8.15 -6.70 11.14
N GLY A 224 -7.53 -7.62 11.88
CA GLY A 224 -6.36 -7.32 12.71
C GLY A 224 -6.70 -6.52 13.96
N SER A 225 -5.67 -6.07 14.67
CA SER A 225 -5.83 -5.40 15.98
C SER A 225 -6.52 -4.04 15.90
N GLY A 226 -6.47 -3.38 14.74
CA GLY A 226 -7.09 -2.09 14.50
C GLY A 226 -8.58 -2.14 14.18
N ALA A 227 -9.14 -3.33 13.93
CA ALA A 227 -10.51 -3.49 13.43
C ALA A 227 -11.58 -2.86 14.32
N LYS A 228 -11.38 -2.91 15.64
CA LYS A 228 -12.30 -2.33 16.64
C LYS A 228 -12.42 -0.79 16.57
N TYR A 229 -11.53 -0.13 15.84
CA TYR A 229 -11.52 1.33 15.66
C TYR A 229 -12.13 1.74 14.31
N VAL A 230 -12.68 0.79 13.53
CA VAL A 230 -13.44 1.08 12.31
C VAL A 230 -14.92 1.09 12.68
N THR A 231 -15.60 2.22 12.47
CA THR A 231 -16.97 2.47 12.97
C THR A 231 -17.89 3.06 11.90
N ASN A 232 -17.57 2.83 10.63
CA ASN A 232 -18.23 3.45 9.49
C ASN A 232 -19.56 2.82 9.10
#